data_AF-A0A9E0JV45-F1
#
_entry.id   AF-A0A9E0JV45-F1
#
_cell.length_a   1.000
_cell.length_b   1.000
_cell.length_c   1.000
_cell.angle_alpha   90.00
_cell.angle_beta   90.00
_cell.angle_gamma   90.00
#
_symmetry.space_group_name_H-M   'P 1'
#
loop_
_entity.id
_entity.type
_entity.pdbx_description
1 polymer ?
#
loop_
_entity_poly.entity_id
_entity_poly.type
_entity_poly.pdbx_seq_one_letter_code
_entity_poly.pdbx_strand_id
1 'polypeptide(L)'
;MPTEEFAKAAILRCGCFQGDRLCAGAGTKSLKGLKKILFTLPTRMVFEVKILDCTDDRLDIDFHYCPLVAAWQSQGAGDEQIARLCDIAMQGDRGIAKSFGCTLEPGETIANGHDKCEIRFKRLS
;
A
#
# COMPACT_ATOMS: atom_id res chain seq x y z
N MET A 1 17.40 -10.17 -7.39
CA MET A 1 18.75 -10.37 -6.79
C MET A 1 18.64 -10.68 -5.29
N PRO A 2 19.62 -11.33 -4.64
CA PRO A 2 19.54 -11.68 -3.22
C PRO A 2 19.18 -10.49 -2.30
N THR A 3 19.65 -9.29 -2.63
CA THR A 3 19.36 -8.06 -1.86
C THR A 3 17.90 -7.61 -1.94
N GLU A 4 17.24 -7.78 -3.08
CA GLU A 4 15.83 -7.38 -3.25
C GLU A 4 14.91 -8.30 -2.46
N GLU A 5 15.16 -9.60 -2.50
CA GLU A 5 14.37 -10.56 -1.71
C GLU A 5 14.53 -10.32 -0.21
N PHE A 6 15.76 -10.03 0.25
CA PHE A 6 16.01 -9.59 1.61
C PHE A 6 15.23 -8.31 1.97
N ALA A 7 15.26 -7.29 1.10
CA ALA A 7 14.56 -6.03 1.31
C ALA A 7 13.02 -6.21 1.32
N LYS A 8 12.48 -6.96 0.36
CA LYS A 8 11.06 -7.33 0.29
C LYS A 8 10.61 -8.01 1.57
N ALA A 9 11.36 -9.01 2.04
CA ALA A 9 11.04 -9.72 3.27
C ALA A 9 11.10 -8.81 4.50
N ALA A 10 12.08 -7.90 4.57
CA ALA A 10 12.19 -6.94 5.67
C ALA A 10 11.02 -5.93 5.69
N ILE A 11 10.67 -5.36 4.53
CA ILE A 11 9.58 -4.41 4.39
C ILE A 11 8.23 -5.08 4.64
N LEU A 12 8.03 -6.32 4.19
CA LEU A 12 6.84 -7.11 4.51
C LEU A 12 6.66 -7.28 6.02
N ARG A 13 7.73 -7.66 6.74
CA ARG A 13 7.69 -7.80 8.21
C ARG A 13 7.36 -6.47 8.90
N CYS A 14 7.92 -5.36 8.41
CA CYS A 14 7.60 -4.02 8.91
C CYS A 14 6.12 -3.69 8.67
N GLY A 15 5.59 -3.98 7.48
CA GLY A 15 4.19 -3.84 7.13
C GLY A 15 3.26 -4.63 8.05
N CYS A 16 3.59 -5.89 8.35
CA CYS A 16 2.83 -6.69 9.33
C CYS A 16 2.84 -6.05 10.72
N PHE A 17 4.02 -5.61 11.21
CA PHE A 17 4.12 -4.97 12.52
C PHE A 17 3.30 -3.68 12.62
N GLN A 18 3.31 -2.86 11.57
CA GLN A 18 2.48 -1.66 11.48
C GLN A 18 0.99 -2.05 11.38
N GLY A 19 0.66 -3.03 10.55
CA GLY A 19 -0.70 -3.56 10.38
C GLY A 19 -1.30 -4.08 11.68
N ASP A 20 -0.51 -4.79 12.50
CA ASP A 20 -0.95 -5.31 13.80
C ASP A 20 -1.28 -4.17 14.77
N ARG A 21 -0.46 -3.10 14.77
CA ARG A 21 -0.74 -1.89 15.55
C ARG A 21 -2.00 -1.16 15.07
N LEU A 22 -2.21 -1.08 13.75
CA LEU A 22 -3.43 -0.51 13.15
C LEU A 22 -4.66 -1.34 13.53
N CYS A 23 -4.58 -2.68 13.47
CA CYS A 23 -5.65 -3.57 13.93
C CYS A 23 -5.98 -3.36 15.41
N ALA A 24 -4.96 -3.31 16.26
CA ALA A 24 -5.12 -3.09 17.71
C ALA A 24 -5.75 -1.72 18.00
N GLY A 25 -5.29 -0.67 17.32
CA GLY A 25 -5.86 0.68 17.44
C GLY A 25 -7.30 0.78 16.91
N ALA A 26 -7.66 -0.01 15.88
CA ALA A 26 -9.02 -0.08 15.37
C ALA A 26 -9.96 -0.88 16.27
N GLY A 27 -9.42 -1.80 17.08
CA GLY A 27 -10.20 -2.77 17.85
C GLY A 27 -10.96 -3.76 16.96
N THR A 28 -10.62 -3.85 15.67
CA THR A 28 -11.31 -4.69 14.69
C THR A 28 -10.39 -5.03 13.52
N LYS A 29 -10.69 -6.14 12.82
CA LYS A 29 -10.09 -6.51 11.54
C LYS A 29 -10.94 -6.10 10.33
N SER A 30 -12.02 -5.35 10.55
CA SER A 30 -12.81 -4.76 9.47
C SER A 30 -11.99 -3.73 8.70
N LEU A 31 -12.07 -3.75 7.38
CA LEU A 31 -11.42 -2.75 6.53
C LEU A 31 -12.04 -1.35 6.65
N LYS A 32 -13.26 -1.22 7.18
CA LYS A 32 -13.82 0.08 7.62
C LYS A 32 -12.98 0.69 8.75
N GLY A 33 -12.48 -0.15 9.65
CA GLY A 33 -11.56 0.24 10.73
C GLY A 33 -10.23 0.73 10.17
N LEU A 34 -9.64 -0.03 9.24
CA LEU A 34 -8.42 0.37 8.54
C LEU A 34 -8.58 1.73 7.84
N LYS A 35 -9.67 1.90 7.09
CA LYS A 35 -10.01 3.17 6.41
C LYS A 35 -9.97 4.36 7.37
N LYS A 36 -10.61 4.22 8.53
CA LYS A 36 -10.74 5.29 9.52
C LYS A 36 -9.39 5.74 10.09
N ILE A 37 -8.46 4.80 10.31
CA ILE A 37 -7.17 5.09 10.95
C ILE A 37 -6.13 5.57 9.94
N LEU A 38 -6.03 4.90 8.79
CA LEU A 38 -4.91 5.14 7.86
C LEU A 38 -5.21 6.30 6.89
N PHE A 39 -6.45 6.40 6.41
CA PHE A 39 -6.86 7.37 5.39
C PHE A 39 -7.49 8.63 6.00
N THR A 40 -6.79 9.20 6.97
CA THR A 40 -7.12 10.51 7.55
C THR A 40 -7.04 11.62 6.49
N LEU A 41 -7.54 12.82 6.81
CA LEU A 41 -7.50 13.95 5.86
C LEU A 41 -6.07 14.26 5.35
N PRO A 42 -5.03 14.32 6.21
CA PRO A 42 -3.66 14.51 5.75
C PRO A 42 -3.19 13.44 4.76
N THR A 43 -3.42 12.15 5.07
CA THR A 43 -3.05 11.05 4.15
C THR A 43 -3.74 11.20 2.81
N ARG A 44 -5.04 11.54 2.82
CA ARG A 44 -5.82 11.69 1.59
C ARG A 44 -5.33 12.85 0.72
N MET A 45 -4.87 13.94 1.33
CA MET A 45 -4.28 15.07 0.61
C MET A 45 -2.92 14.71 0.01
N VAL A 46 -2.06 13.99 0.76
CA VAL A 46 -0.72 13.64 0.27
C VAL A 46 -0.80 12.70 -0.93
N PHE A 47 -1.62 11.66 -0.88
CA PHE A 47 -1.68 10.65 -1.95
C PHE A 47 -2.76 10.94 -3.01
N GLU A 48 -3.44 12.09 -2.92
CA GLU A 48 -4.58 12.44 -3.77
C GLU A 48 -5.59 11.29 -3.87
N VAL A 49 -6.03 10.84 -2.70
CA VAL A 49 -6.74 9.57 -2.53
C VAL A 49 -8.20 9.67 -2.96
N LYS A 50 -8.64 8.72 -3.78
CA LYS A 50 -10.06 8.47 -4.08
C LYS A 50 -10.46 7.10 -3.53
N ILE A 51 -11.39 7.08 -2.58
CA ILE A 51 -11.95 5.83 -2.04
C ILE A 51 -13.14 5.42 -2.91
N LEU A 52 -13.08 4.22 -3.49
CA LEU A 52 -14.09 3.70 -4.41
C LEU A 52 -15.13 2.83 -3.70
N ASP A 53 -14.67 1.90 -2.86
CA ASP A 53 -15.52 1.01 -2.08
C ASP A 53 -14.88 0.72 -0.71
N CYS A 54 -15.71 0.48 0.30
CA CYS A 54 -15.26 0.11 1.64
C CYS A 54 -16.34 -0.68 2.38
N THR A 55 -16.13 -1.97 2.48
CA THR A 55 -16.90 -2.92 3.29
C THR A 55 -16.02 -3.46 4.42
N ASP A 56 -16.52 -4.44 5.17
CA ASP A 56 -15.72 -5.10 6.20
C ASP A 56 -14.60 -5.99 5.62
N ASP A 57 -14.76 -6.42 4.37
CA ASP A 57 -13.92 -7.42 3.69
C ASP A 57 -13.32 -6.94 2.36
N ARG A 58 -13.69 -5.75 1.89
CA ARG A 58 -13.11 -5.09 0.70
C ARG A 58 -12.82 -3.62 0.95
N LEU A 59 -11.68 -3.12 0.47
CA LEU A 59 -11.36 -1.70 0.46
C LEU A 59 -10.59 -1.35 -0.82
N ASP A 60 -11.22 -0.56 -1.68
CA ASP A 60 -10.71 -0.18 -2.99
C ASP A 60 -10.39 1.31 -3.02
N ILE A 61 -9.13 1.64 -3.31
CA ILE A 61 -8.61 3.00 -3.22
C ILE A 61 -7.67 3.30 -4.39
N ASP A 62 -7.86 4.46 -5.02
CA ASP A 62 -6.94 4.99 -6.02
C ASP A 62 -6.08 6.09 -5.41
N PHE A 63 -4.75 5.99 -5.58
CA PHE A 63 -3.81 7.07 -5.27
C PHE A 63 -3.36 7.72 -6.58
N HIS A 64 -3.59 9.02 -6.74
CA HIS A 64 -3.18 9.76 -7.95
C HIS A 64 -1.82 10.46 -7.79
N TYR A 65 -1.25 10.42 -6.59
CA TYR A 65 0.11 10.86 -6.35
C TYR A 65 0.88 9.88 -5.46
N CYS A 66 2.12 9.58 -5.84
CA CYS A 66 3.03 8.74 -5.06
C CYS A 66 4.31 9.54 -4.70
N PRO A 67 4.47 9.96 -3.42
CA PRO A 67 5.66 10.68 -2.99
C PRO A 67 6.97 9.91 -3.22
N LEU A 68 6.94 8.58 -3.13
CA LEU A 68 8.12 7.75 -3.37
C LEU A 68 8.56 7.77 -4.83
N VAL A 69 7.61 7.58 -5.77
CA VAL A 69 7.92 7.66 -7.21
C VAL A 69 8.46 9.04 -7.57
N ALA A 70 7.80 10.11 -7.11
CA ALA A 70 8.26 11.48 -7.33
C ALA A 70 9.68 11.73 -6.77
N ALA A 71 9.97 11.20 -5.58
CA ALA A 71 11.29 11.32 -4.97
C ALA A 71 12.37 10.50 -5.69
N TRP A 72 12.06 9.33 -6.24
CA TRP A 72 13.01 8.54 -7.02
C TRP A 72 13.28 9.19 -8.38
N GLN A 73 12.24 9.72 -9.03
CA GLN A 73 12.36 10.48 -10.27
C GLN A 73 13.24 11.72 -10.08
N SER A 74 13.06 12.48 -8.99
CA SER A 74 13.89 13.67 -8.71
C SER A 74 15.35 13.34 -8.42
N GLN A 75 15.65 12.09 -8.04
CA GLN A 75 17.01 11.57 -7.87
C GLN A 75 17.57 10.95 -9.16
N GLY A 76 16.84 11.00 -10.28
CA GLY A 76 17.28 10.49 -11.58
C GLY A 76 17.15 8.98 -11.76
N ALA A 77 16.34 8.29 -10.94
CA ALA A 77 16.04 6.88 -11.15
C ALA A 77 15.24 6.69 -12.46
N GLY A 78 15.64 5.72 -13.28
CA GLY A 78 14.90 5.35 -14.49
C GLY A 78 13.67 4.49 -14.20
N ASP A 79 12.80 4.34 -15.19
CA ASP A 79 11.50 3.66 -15.06
C ASP A 79 11.63 2.21 -14.56
N GLU A 80 12.58 1.43 -15.07
CA GLU A 80 12.82 0.05 -14.62
C GLU A 80 13.22 0.00 -13.14
N GLN A 81 14.06 0.93 -12.71
CA GLN A 81 14.50 1.03 -11.32
C GLN A 81 13.34 1.44 -10.41
N ILE A 82 12.51 2.39 -10.86
CA ILE A 82 11.31 2.84 -10.14
C ILE A 82 10.31 1.70 -9.98
N ALA A 83 10.03 0.93 -11.04
CA ALA A 83 9.15 -0.22 -11.01
C ALA A 83 9.62 -1.27 -9.98
N ARG A 84 10.92 -1.56 -9.97
CA ARG A 84 11.54 -2.49 -9.00
C ARG A 84 11.45 -1.96 -7.56
N LEU A 85 11.77 -0.69 -7.32
CA LEU A 85 11.66 -0.07 -6.00
C LEU A 85 10.20 -0.03 -5.51
N CYS A 86 9.25 0.21 -6.41
CA CYS A 86 7.83 0.19 -6.11
C CYS A 86 7.37 -1.20 -5.66
N ASP A 87 7.74 -2.27 -6.37
CA ASP A 87 7.37 -3.63 -5.94
C ASP A 87 7.95 -3.99 -4.56
N ILE A 88 9.16 -3.53 -4.26
CA ILE A 88 9.79 -3.66 -2.95
C ILE A 88 9.00 -2.88 -1.88
N ALA A 89 8.67 -1.61 -2.13
CA ALA A 89 7.94 -0.76 -1.19
C ALA A 89 6.51 -1.29 -0.92
N MET A 90 5.82 -1.78 -1.95
CA MET A 90 4.46 -2.32 -1.89
C MET A 90 4.36 -3.58 -1.00
N GLN A 91 5.49 -4.20 -0.63
CA GLN A 91 5.48 -5.25 0.40
C GLN A 91 4.99 -4.73 1.76
N GLY A 92 5.13 -3.43 2.04
CA GLY A 92 4.59 -2.81 3.25
C GLY A 92 3.07 -2.88 3.29
N ASP A 93 2.43 -2.47 2.19
CA ASP A 93 0.98 -2.54 2.02
C ASP A 93 0.46 -3.98 2.05
N ARG A 94 1.18 -4.92 1.43
CA ARG A 94 0.89 -6.36 1.52
C ARG A 94 0.97 -6.88 2.96
N GLY A 95 1.95 -6.39 3.74
CA GLY A 95 2.08 -6.72 5.16
C GLY A 95 0.92 -6.18 5.99
N ILE A 96 0.50 -4.94 5.75
CA ILE A 96 -0.69 -4.34 6.38
C ILE A 96 -1.93 -5.17 6.04
N ALA A 97 -2.15 -5.49 4.76
CA ALA A 97 -3.27 -6.32 4.34
C ALA A 97 -3.32 -7.65 5.12
N LYS A 98 -2.16 -8.31 5.26
CA LYS A 98 -2.04 -9.60 5.95
C LYS A 98 -2.45 -9.52 7.42
N SER A 99 -2.08 -8.45 8.14
CA SER A 99 -2.50 -8.25 9.54
C SER A 99 -4.01 -8.11 9.68
N PHE A 100 -4.65 -7.49 8.69
CA PHE A 100 -6.10 -7.42 8.57
C PHE A 100 -6.72 -8.70 8.02
N GLY A 101 -5.99 -9.80 7.83
CA GLY A 101 -6.50 -11.06 7.26
C GLY A 101 -6.90 -10.96 5.79
N CYS A 102 -6.27 -10.05 5.06
CA CYS A 102 -6.56 -9.72 3.68
C CYS A 102 -5.30 -9.90 2.80
N THR A 103 -5.51 -9.84 1.49
CA THR A 103 -4.46 -9.69 0.48
C THR A 103 -4.61 -8.36 -0.23
N LEU A 104 -3.52 -7.91 -0.84
CA LEU A 104 -3.55 -6.83 -1.82
C LEU A 104 -3.63 -7.47 -3.22
N GLU A 105 -4.71 -7.21 -3.96
CA GLU A 105 -4.83 -7.68 -5.34
C GLU A 105 -3.89 -6.88 -6.27
N PRO A 106 -3.36 -7.50 -7.35
CA PRO A 106 -2.63 -6.77 -8.37
C PRO A 106 -3.49 -5.67 -9.02
N GLY A 107 -2.87 -4.56 -9.39
CA GLY A 107 -3.54 -3.44 -10.06
C GLY A 107 -2.53 -2.51 -10.74
N GLU A 108 -3.02 -1.41 -11.29
CA GLU A 108 -2.16 -0.39 -11.93
C GLU A 108 -1.25 0.31 -10.91
N THR A 109 -0.09 0.79 -11.37
CA THR A 109 0.82 1.58 -10.54
C THR A 109 1.41 2.75 -11.33
N ILE A 110 1.55 3.90 -10.65
CA ILE A 110 2.26 5.08 -11.20
C ILE A 110 3.70 4.72 -11.58
N ALA A 111 4.33 3.80 -10.82
CA ALA A 111 5.68 3.33 -11.09
C ALA A 111 5.82 2.61 -12.45
N ASN A 112 4.72 2.08 -13.00
CA ASN A 112 4.67 1.46 -14.32
C ASN A 112 4.10 2.41 -15.40
N GLY A 113 3.99 3.72 -15.10
CA GLY A 113 3.54 4.74 -16.06
C GLY A 113 2.02 4.95 -16.14
N HIS A 114 1.24 4.35 -15.24
CA HIS A 114 -0.20 4.65 -15.12
C HIS A 114 -0.44 5.98 -14.40
N ASP A 115 -1.67 6.50 -14.50
CA ASP A 115 -2.07 7.76 -13.85
C ASP A 115 -2.34 7.61 -12.35
N LYS A 116 -2.44 6.37 -11.85
CA LYS A 116 -2.76 6.07 -10.45
C LYS A 116 -2.18 4.74 -9.98
N CYS A 117 -2.14 4.56 -8.67
CA CYS A 117 -1.96 3.27 -8.03
C CYS A 117 -3.30 2.72 -7.56
N GLU A 118 -3.62 1.50 -7.95
CA GLU A 118 -4.81 0.78 -7.49
C GLU A 118 -4.49 -0.06 -6.25
N ILE A 119 -4.93 0.40 -5.08
CA ILE A 119 -4.79 -0.32 -3.82
C ILE A 119 -6.11 -1.04 -3.54
N ARG A 120 -6.08 -2.37 -3.60
CA ARG A 120 -7.27 -3.24 -3.52
C ARG A 120 -7.08 -4.27 -2.41
N PHE A 121 -7.57 -3.96 -1.22
CA PHE A 121 -7.54 -4.92 -0.11
C PHE A 121 -8.77 -5.82 -0.15
N LYS A 122 -8.55 -7.14 -0.05
CA LYS A 122 -9.62 -8.14 -0.08
C LYS A 122 -9.38 -9.24 0.96
N ARG A 123 -10.42 -9.61 1.70
CA ARG A 123 -10.41 -10.71 2.68
C ARG A 123 -9.97 -12.01 2.01
N LEU A 124 -9.09 -12.74 2.69
CA LEU A 124 -8.79 -14.13 2.34
C LEU A 124 -10.04 -14.99 2.58
N SER A 125 -10.59 -15.55 1.51
CA SER A 125 -11.67 -16.55 1.54
C SER A 125 -11.15 -17.92 1.95
#